data_AF-A0A3P5XQK7-F1
#
_entry.id   AF-A0A3P5XQK7-F1
#
_cell.length_a   1.000
_cell.length_b   1.000
_cell.length_c   1.000
_cell.angle_alpha   90.00
_cell.angle_beta   90.00
_cell.angle_gamma   90.00
#
_symmetry.space_group_name_H-M   'P 1'
#
loop_
_entity.id
_entity.type
_entity.pdbx_description
1 polymer ?
#
loop_
_entity_poly.entity_id
_entity_poly.type
_entity_poly.pdbx_seq_one_letter_code
_entity_poly.pdbx_strand_id
1 'polypeptide(L)'
;MSDLARQNVSGLTGGESDLTRRIITMHRRDVTVAWAFVLGLWFSIIFVAIGTWSLAPTGGARTALLIGGAVVLIFNTAAILAMLRHYREDRDFMYGLDIQFLDEAREAKKGRKHG
;
A
#
# COMPACT_ATOMS: atom_id res chain seq x y z
N MET A 1 29.38 -1.33 36.90
CA MET A 1 28.65 -0.21 36.25
C MET A 1 28.61 -0.43 34.73
N SER A 2 28.08 -1.59 34.29
CA SER A 2 28.18 -2.07 32.90
C SER A 2 26.93 -2.81 32.39
N ASP A 3 26.02 -3.22 33.28
CA ASP A 3 24.80 -3.96 32.90
C ASP A 3 23.56 -3.06 32.82
N LEU A 4 23.46 -2.01 33.64
CA LEU A 4 22.35 -1.05 33.61
C LEU A 4 22.32 -0.22 32.33
N ALA A 5 23.48 0.12 31.77
CA ALA A 5 23.57 0.78 30.47
C ALA A 5 23.18 -0.16 29.31
N ARG A 6 23.44 -1.47 29.46
CA ARG A 6 23.15 -2.48 28.45
C ARG A 6 21.66 -2.84 28.40
N GLN A 7 21.01 -2.92 29.56
CA GLN A 7 19.58 -3.21 29.68
C GLN A 7 18.70 -2.06 29.16
N ASN A 8 19.15 -0.81 29.34
CA ASN A 8 18.46 0.37 28.79
C ASN A 8 18.56 0.43 27.25
N VAL A 9 19.71 0.09 26.68
CA VAL A 9 19.92 0.05 25.21
C VAL A 9 19.17 -1.12 24.56
N SER A 10 19.06 -2.29 25.22
CA SER A 10 18.26 -3.41 24.70
C SER A 10 16.74 -3.15 24.76
N GLY A 11 16.26 -2.40 25.76
CA GLY A 11 14.86 -2.00 25.86
C GLY A 11 14.43 -1.01 24.78
N LEU A 12 15.31 -0.07 24.41
CA LEU A 12 15.06 0.90 23.33
C LEU A 12 15.05 0.23 21.94
N THR A 13 16.02 -0.65 21.67
CA THR A 13 16.12 -1.36 20.38
C THR A 13 15.05 -2.44 20.21
N GLY A 14 14.65 -3.12 21.29
CA GLY A 14 13.55 -4.08 21.29
C GLY A 14 12.19 -3.43 21.03
N GLY A 15 11.90 -2.30 21.68
CA GLY A 15 10.63 -1.58 21.52
C GLY A 15 10.43 -0.96 20.13
N GLU A 16 11.47 -0.35 19.55
CA GLU A 16 11.41 0.20 18.19
C GLU A 16 11.19 -0.90 17.14
N SER A 17 11.86 -2.06 17.29
CA SER A 17 11.75 -3.15 16.33
C SER A 17 10.38 -3.85 16.36
N ASP A 18 9.73 -3.95 17.52
CA ASP A 18 8.39 -4.55 17.66
C ASP A 18 7.27 -3.61 17.16
N LEU A 19 7.39 -2.31 17.46
CA LEU A 19 6.48 -1.30 16.93
C LEU A 19 6.57 -1.20 15.40
N THR A 20 7.80 -1.17 14.87
CA THR A 20 8.06 -1.18 13.43
C THR A 20 7.51 -2.44 12.76
N ARG A 21 7.70 -3.62 13.39
CA ARG A 21 7.09 -4.88 12.92
C ARG A 21 5.57 -4.78 12.83
N ARG A 22 4.92 -4.32 13.90
CA ARG A 22 3.45 -4.22 13.96
C ARG A 22 2.89 -3.30 12.88
N ILE A 23 3.50 -2.13 12.68
CA ILE A 23 3.11 -1.16 11.65
C ILE A 23 3.22 -1.79 10.25
N ILE A 24 4.33 -2.48 9.96
CA ILE A 24 4.54 -3.14 8.66
C ILE A 24 3.54 -4.29 8.43
N THR A 25 3.23 -5.07 9.47
CA THR A 25 2.22 -6.15 9.36
C THR A 25 0.80 -5.63 9.17
N MET A 26 0.41 -4.53 9.82
CA MET A 26 -0.91 -3.93 9.61
C MET A 26 -1.03 -3.40 8.18
N HIS A 27 -0.04 -2.63 7.71
CA HIS A 27 -0.07 -2.08 6.35
C HIS A 27 -0.11 -3.17 5.26
N ARG A 28 0.71 -4.21 5.36
CA ARG A 28 0.67 -5.33 4.38
C ARG A 28 -0.67 -6.05 4.39
N ARG A 29 -1.30 -6.20 5.55
CA ARG A 29 -2.61 -6.85 5.67
C ARG A 29 -3.70 -6.01 5.01
N ASP A 30 -3.72 -4.70 5.22
CA ASP A 30 -4.73 -3.81 4.62
C ASP A 30 -4.62 -3.81 3.10
N VAL A 31 -3.40 -3.78 2.55
CA VAL A 31 -3.16 -3.90 1.10
C VAL A 31 -3.59 -5.27 0.57
N THR A 32 -3.32 -6.35 1.31
CA THR A 32 -3.71 -7.72 0.91
C THR A 32 -5.22 -7.86 0.87
N VAL A 33 -5.93 -7.33 1.87
CA VAL A 33 -7.39 -7.34 1.93
C VAL A 33 -7.98 -6.52 0.79
N ALA A 34 -7.43 -5.34 0.48
CA ALA A 34 -7.86 -4.53 -0.65
C ALA A 34 -7.76 -5.30 -1.99
N TRP A 35 -6.64 -5.98 -2.24
CA TRP A 35 -6.47 -6.81 -3.43
C TRP A 35 -7.40 -8.03 -3.46
N ALA A 36 -7.64 -8.67 -2.31
CA ALA A 36 -8.59 -9.78 -2.20
C ALA A 36 -10.02 -9.33 -2.58
N PHE A 37 -10.44 -8.14 -2.15
CA PHE A 37 -11.73 -7.54 -2.53
C PHE A 37 -11.82 -7.27 -4.04
N VAL A 38 -10.77 -6.69 -4.64
CA VAL A 38 -10.72 -6.45 -6.09
C VAL A 38 -10.88 -7.77 -6.85
N LEU A 39 -10.07 -8.77 -6.51
CA LEU A 39 -10.13 -10.09 -7.17
C LEU A 39 -11.51 -10.75 -6.98
N GLY A 40 -12.07 -10.69 -5.77
CA GLY A 40 -13.40 -11.20 -5.48
C GLY A 40 -14.48 -10.54 -6.35
N LEU A 41 -14.40 -9.22 -6.54
CA LEU A 41 -15.33 -8.49 -7.41
C LEU A 41 -15.18 -8.88 -8.88
N TRP A 42 -13.94 -9.02 -9.37
CA TRP A 42 -13.66 -9.53 -10.72
C TRP A 42 -14.31 -10.89 -10.96
N PHE A 43 -14.08 -11.84 -10.05
CA PHE A 43 -14.69 -13.17 -10.18
C PHE A 43 -16.22 -13.12 -10.11
N SER A 44 -16.78 -12.32 -9.20
CA SER A 44 -18.23 -12.16 -9.06
C SER A 44 -18.87 -11.63 -10.34
N ILE A 45 -18.34 -10.55 -10.91
CA ILE A 45 -18.89 -9.94 -12.13
C ILE A 45 -18.75 -10.88 -13.33
N ILE A 46 -17.60 -11.55 -13.50
CA ILE A 46 -17.40 -12.53 -14.58
C ILE A 46 -18.36 -13.71 -14.42
N PHE A 47 -18.50 -14.24 -13.21
CA PHE A 47 -19.42 -15.32 -12.91
C PHE A 47 -20.86 -14.95 -13.26
N VAL A 48 -21.31 -13.75 -12.84
CA VAL A 48 -22.64 -13.24 -13.20
C VAL A 48 -22.78 -13.09 -14.70
N ALA A 49 -21.77 -12.58 -15.41
CA ALA A 49 -21.82 -12.41 -16.86
C ALA A 49 -21.98 -13.74 -17.60
N ILE A 50 -21.30 -14.79 -17.15
CA ILE A 50 -21.42 -16.14 -17.72
C ILE A 50 -22.80 -16.73 -17.39
N GLY A 51 -23.21 -16.66 -16.11
CA GLY A 51 -24.45 -17.26 -15.64
C GLY A 51 -25.71 -16.61 -16.22
N THR A 52 -25.63 -15.33 -16.58
CA THR A 52 -26.76 -14.60 -17.16
C THR A 52 -26.72 -14.53 -18.69
N TRP A 53 -25.69 -15.08 -19.35
CA TRP A 53 -25.51 -14.94 -20.80
C TRP A 53 -26.68 -15.48 -21.63
N SER A 54 -27.24 -16.62 -21.23
CA SER A 54 -28.43 -17.22 -21.86
C SER A 54 -29.74 -16.56 -21.42
N LEU A 55 -29.74 -15.88 -20.27
CA LEU A 55 -30.90 -15.13 -19.75
C LEU A 55 -31.05 -13.77 -20.42
N ALA A 56 -29.97 -13.19 -20.96
CA ALA A 56 -29.98 -11.96 -21.74
C ALA A 56 -30.45 -12.26 -23.18
N PRO A 57 -31.72 -11.95 -23.51
CA PRO A 57 -32.35 -12.45 -24.73
C PRO A 57 -32.02 -11.59 -25.97
N THR A 58 -31.52 -10.37 -25.77
CA THR A 58 -31.21 -9.41 -26.82
C THR A 58 -29.73 -9.03 -26.81
N GLY A 59 -29.19 -8.66 -27.98
CA GLY A 59 -27.84 -8.13 -28.09
C GLY A 59 -27.62 -6.89 -27.21
N GLY A 60 -28.63 -6.01 -27.12
CA GLY A 60 -28.58 -4.83 -26.26
C GLY A 60 -28.41 -5.15 -24.77
N ALA A 61 -29.13 -6.17 -24.26
CA ALA A 61 -29.00 -6.59 -22.88
C ALA A 61 -27.59 -7.14 -22.57
N ARG A 62 -27.01 -7.89 -23.51
CA ARG A 62 -25.63 -8.41 -23.37
C ARG A 62 -24.61 -7.27 -23.39
N THR A 63 -24.76 -6.31 -24.30
CA THR A 63 -23.90 -5.12 -24.34
C THR A 63 -23.99 -4.30 -23.05
N ALA A 64 -25.20 -4.07 -22.54
CA ALA A 64 -25.41 -3.37 -21.27
C ALA A 64 -24.77 -4.11 -20.09
N LEU A 65 -24.90 -5.43 -20.05
CA LEU A 65 -24.26 -6.27 -19.03
C LEU A 65 -22.72 -6.17 -19.09
N LEU A 66 -22.13 -6.25 -20.28
CA LEU A 66 -20.69 -6.15 -20.46
C LEU A 66 -20.15 -4.77 -20.10
N ILE A 67 -20.81 -3.70 -20.57
CA ILE A 67 -20.41 -2.32 -20.26
C ILE A 67 -20.57 -2.04 -18.77
N GLY A 68 -21.73 -2.37 -18.19
CA GLY A 68 -21.98 -2.18 -16.76
C GLY A 68 -20.98 -2.93 -15.88
N GLY A 69 -20.73 -4.21 -16.20
CA GLY A 69 -19.71 -5.01 -15.53
C GLY A 69 -18.31 -4.41 -15.66
N ALA A 70 -17.91 -4.02 -16.87
CA ALA A 70 -16.60 -3.40 -17.12
C ALA A 70 -16.43 -2.08 -16.35
N VAL A 71 -17.45 -1.21 -16.32
CA VAL A 71 -17.42 0.04 -15.57
C VAL A 71 -17.22 -0.24 -14.09
N VAL A 72 -17.99 -1.15 -13.49
CA VAL A 72 -17.84 -1.52 -12.08
C VAL A 72 -16.42 -2.00 -11.79
N LEU A 73 -15.88 -2.90 -12.61
CA LEU A 73 -14.55 -3.47 -12.41
C LEU A 73 -13.43 -2.43 -12.55
N ILE A 74 -13.46 -1.63 -13.61
CA ILE A 74 -12.41 -0.64 -13.89
C ILE A 74 -12.40 0.45 -12.83
N PHE A 75 -13.56 1.06 -12.54
CA PHE A 75 -13.64 2.15 -11.56
C PHE A 75 -13.31 1.67 -10.15
N ASN A 76 -13.78 0.47 -9.75
CA ASN A 76 -13.46 -0.07 -8.44
C ASN A 76 -11.95 -0.36 -8.29
N THR A 77 -11.34 -0.97 -9.33
CA THR A 77 -9.90 -1.23 -9.34
C THR A 77 -9.11 0.08 -9.32
N ALA A 78 -9.52 1.09 -10.09
CA ALA A 78 -8.89 2.40 -10.12
C ALA A 78 -8.98 3.13 -8.76
N ALA A 79 -10.11 3.04 -8.07
CA ALA A 79 -10.29 3.64 -6.75
C ALA A 79 -9.33 3.02 -5.70
N ILE A 80 -9.21 1.68 -5.69
CA ILE A 80 -8.25 0.98 -4.82
C ILE A 80 -6.80 1.34 -5.21
N LEU A 81 -6.47 1.38 -6.51
CA LEU A 81 -5.14 1.79 -6.96
C LEU A 81 -4.82 3.24 -6.59
N ALA A 82 -5.79 4.15 -6.68
CA ALA A 82 -5.64 5.54 -6.27
C ALA A 82 -5.40 5.63 -4.75
N MET A 83 -6.15 4.89 -3.95
CA MET A 83 -5.92 4.76 -2.51
C MET A 83 -4.49 4.29 -2.23
N LEU A 84 -4.05 3.19 -2.88
CA LEU A 84 -2.70 2.65 -2.69
C LEU A 84 -1.59 3.58 -3.20
N ARG A 85 -1.83 4.30 -4.30
CA ARG A 85 -0.86 5.24 -4.89
C ARG A 85 -0.68 6.46 -4.01
N HIS A 86 -1.76 7.03 -3.49
CA HIS A 86 -1.71 8.19 -2.60
C HIS A 86 -0.82 7.93 -1.38
N TYR A 87 -0.89 6.72 -0.80
CA TYR A 87 0.00 6.31 0.30
C TYR A 87 1.49 6.19 -0.07
N ARG A 88 1.84 5.94 -1.33
CA ARG A 88 3.24 5.89 -1.79
C ARG A 88 3.77 7.30 -2.09
N GLU A 89 2.93 8.12 -2.72
CA GLU A 89 3.26 9.49 -3.13
C GLU A 89 3.47 10.38 -1.89
N ASP A 90 2.64 10.22 -0.85
CA ASP A 90 2.84 10.91 0.46
C ASP A 90 4.14 10.47 1.17
N ARG A 91 4.58 9.23 0.95
CA ARG A 91 5.77 8.67 1.59
C ARG A 91 7.08 9.10 0.91
N ASP A 92 7.11 9.11 -0.42
CA ASP A 92 8.29 9.49 -1.19
C ASP A 92 8.59 10.99 -1.07
N PHE A 93 7.55 11.83 -0.90
CA PHE A 93 7.72 13.24 -0.57
C PHE A 93 8.33 13.46 0.82
N MET A 94 7.86 12.73 1.83
CA MET A 94 8.31 12.89 3.22
C MET A 94 9.75 12.39 3.44
N TYR A 95 10.13 11.24 2.85
CA TYR A 95 11.49 10.69 3.00
C TYR A 95 12.51 11.30 2.04
N GLY A 96 12.11 11.78 0.85
CA GLY A 96 13.04 12.45 -0.07
C GLY A 96 13.68 13.69 0.56
N LEU A 97 12.90 14.45 1.34
CA LEU A 97 13.37 15.64 2.04
C LEU A 97 14.29 15.31 3.23
N ASP A 98 13.97 14.25 3.98
CA ASP A 98 14.73 13.86 5.18
C ASP A 98 16.12 13.29 4.82
N ILE A 99 16.23 12.56 3.71
CA ILE A 99 17.51 12.03 3.21
C ILE A 99 18.42 13.19 2.75
N GLN A 100 17.84 14.22 2.12
CA GLN A 100 18.59 15.38 1.64
C GLN A 100 19.16 16.21 2.81
N PHE A 101 18.39 16.40 3.89
CA PHE A 101 18.90 17.04 5.11
C PHE A 101 19.95 16.22 5.86
N LEU A 102 19.79 14.89 5.90
CA LEU A 102 20.79 13.99 6.51
C LEU A 102 22.11 13.99 5.74
N ASP A 103 22.07 14.06 4.41
CA ASP A 103 23.26 14.17 3.57
C ASP A 103 23.97 15.51 3.73
N GLU A 104 23.22 16.63 3.77
CA GLU A 104 23.77 17.96 4.05
C GLU A 104 24.45 18.04 5.43
N ALA A 105 23.83 17.46 6.46
CA ALA A 105 24.41 17.40 7.79
C ALA A 105 25.66 16.51 7.86
N ARG A 106 25.73 15.45 7.03
CA ARG A 106 26.90 14.56 6.94
C ARG A 106 28.08 15.24 6.26
N GLU A 107 27.83 15.96 5.17
CA GLU A 107 28.85 16.71 4.44
C GLU A 107 29.40 17.86 5.30
N ALA A 108 28.54 18.58 6.03
CA ALA A 108 28.96 19.59 7.01
C ALA A 108 29.87 19.01 8.11
N LYS A 109 29.59 17.78 8.57
CA LYS A 109 30.43 17.08 9.56
C LYS A 109 31.76 16.61 8.98
N LYS A 110 31.81 16.20 7.71
CA LYS A 110 33.03 15.78 7.01
C LYS A 110 33.97 16.96 6.74
N GLY A 111 33.42 18.10 6.34
CA GLY A 111 34.17 19.34 6.14
C GLY A 111 34.83 19.85 7.42
N ARG A 112 34.17 19.68 8.57
CA ARG A 112 34.70 20.08 9.89
C ARG A 112 35.79 19.16 10.46
N LYS A 113 36.04 18.00 9.85
CA LYS A 113 37.04 17.02 10.30
C LYS A 113 38.35 17.09 9.52
N HIS A 114 38.39 17.86 8.43
CA HIS A 114 39.54 17.99 7.52
C HIS A 114 40.05 19.43 7.38
N GLY A 115 39.46 20.40 8.10
CA GLY A 115 39.99 21.74 8.33
C GLY A 115 40.38 21.90 9.79
#